data_AF-A0A6G0UF71-F1
#
_entry.id   AF-A0A6G0UF71-F1
#
_cell.length_a   1.000
_cell.length_b   1.000
_cell.length_c   1.000
_cell.angle_alpha   90.00
_cell.angle_beta   90.00
_cell.angle_gamma   90.00
#
_symmetry.space_group_name_H-M   'P 1'
#
loop_
_entity.id
_entity.type
_entity.pdbx_description
1 polymer ?
#
loop_
_entity_poly.entity_id
_entity_poly.type
_entity_poly.pdbx_seq_one_letter_code
_entity_poly.pdbx_strand_id
1 'polypeptide(L)' 'SQFKDCTVLTIAHRLNTIMNYDKVLVMDAGEIREFDAPEKLLEDKNTIFYGLAAQAKLV' A
#
# COMPACT_ATOMS: atom_id res chain seq x y z
N SER A 1 2.51 -22.41 -0.91
CA SER A 1 3.18 -21.11 -0.71
C SER A 1 4.03 -21.22 0.54
N GLN A 2 5.26 -20.68 0.53
CA GLN A 2 5.98 -20.45 1.78
C GLN A 2 5.20 -19.35 2.54
N PHE A 3 5.00 -19.49 3.86
CA PHE A 3 4.34 -18.50 4.74
C PHE A 3 2.81 -18.36 4.67
N LYS A 4 2.06 -19.37 4.18
CA LYS A 4 0.59 -19.30 4.11
C LYS A 4 -0.09 -18.95 5.44
N ASP A 5 0.44 -19.48 6.55
CA ASP A 5 -0.14 -19.35 7.89
C ASP A 5 0.61 -18.32 8.76
N CYS A 6 1.46 -17.49 8.15
CA CYS A 6 2.23 -16.47 8.84
C CYS A 6 1.73 -15.07 8.47
N THR A 7 1.71 -14.16 9.44
CA THR A 7 1.57 -12.73 9.14
C THR A 7 2.88 -12.21 8.59
N VAL A 8 2.84 -11.62 7.39
CA VAL A 8 4.02 -11.03 6.74
C VAL A 8 3.88 -9.51 6.80
N LEU A 9 4.82 -8.87 7.51
CA LEU A 9 4.96 -7.42 7.51
C LEU A 9 6.13 -7.03 6.62
N THR A 10 5.85 -6.31 5.54
CA THR A 10 6.86 -5.87 4.57
C THR A 10 6.93 -4.34 4.56
N ILE A 11 8.12 -3.77 4.75
CA ILE A 11 8.38 -2.35 4.50
C ILE A 11 8.84 -2.22 3.05
N ALA A 12 8.01 -1.61 2.23
CA ALA A 12 8.26 -1.47 0.80
C ALA A 12 8.42 -0.01 0.37
N HIS A 13 9.41 0.24 -0.48
CA HIS A 13 9.55 1.51 -1.20
C HIS A 13 9.06 1.41 -2.66
N ARG A 14 8.77 0.20 -3.13
CA ARG A 14 8.27 -0.05 -4.49
C ARG A 14 6.81 -0.48 -4.41
N LEU A 15 5.93 0.28 -5.06
CA LEU A 15 4.50 0.01 -5.00
C LEU A 15 4.08 -1.21 -5.81
N ASN A 16 4.80 -1.55 -6.88
CA ASN A 16 4.49 -2.68 -7.75
C ASN A 16 4.46 -4.04 -7.01
N THR A 17 5.24 -4.18 -5.94
CA THR A 17 5.31 -5.42 -5.15
C THR A 17 4.24 -5.52 -4.06
N ILE A 18 3.56 -4.41 -3.72
CA ILE A 18 2.57 -4.38 -2.63
C ILE A 18 1.12 -4.34 -3.12
N MET A 19 0.89 -4.24 -4.42
CA MET A 19 -0.46 -4.27 -5.00
C MET A 19 -1.21 -5.59 -4.78
N ASN A 20 -0.50 -6.68 -4.48
CA ASN A 20 -1.09 -7.99 -4.20
C ASN A 20 -1.19 -8.31 -2.70
N TYR A 21 -1.00 -7.32 -1.82
CA TYR A 21 -1.10 -7.51 -0.37
C TYR A 21 -2.55 -7.36 0.09
N ASP A 22 -2.91 -8.04 1.18
CA ASP A 22 -4.25 -7.98 1.74
C ASP A 22 -4.60 -6.56 2.24
N LYS A 23 -3.60 -5.84 2.78
CA LYS A 23 -3.72 -4.47 3.31
C LYS A 23 -2.41 -3.70 3.15
N VAL A 24 -2.52 -2.39 2.98
CA VAL A 24 -1.39 -1.45 2.96
C VAL A 24 -1.59 -0.41 4.05
N LEU A 25 -0.51 -0.14 4.79
CA LEU A 25 -0.44 0.93 5.79
C LEU A 25 0.43 2.06 5.24
N VAL A 26 -0.14 3.24 5.04
CA VAL A 26 0.61 4.45 4.68
C VAL A 26 0.85 5.27 5.94
N MET A 27 2.12 5.55 6.20
CA MET A 27 2.55 6.38 7.31
C MET A 27 3.15 7.70 6.81
N ASP A 28 2.84 8.79 7.50
CA ASP A 28 3.44 10.10 7.26
C ASP A 28 3.65 10.83 8.59
N ALA A 29 4.82 11.45 8.76
CA ALA A 29 5.22 12.17 9.97
C ALA A 29 5.02 11.39 11.29
N GLY A 30 5.17 10.06 11.27
CA GLY A 30 4.99 9.21 12.46
C GLY A 30 3.54 8.82 12.77
N GLU A 31 2.58 9.20 11.92
CA GLU A 31 1.17 8.89 12.06
C GLU A 31 0.68 7.98 10.94
N ILE A 32 -0.35 7.18 11.23
CA ILE A 32 -1.07 6.39 10.22
C ILE A 32 -1.98 7.33 9.44
N ARG A 33 -1.78 7.42 8.13
CA ARG A 33 -2.63 8.25 7.25
C ARG A 33 -3.68 7.43 6.53
N GLU A 34 -3.32 6.22 6.10
CA GLU A 34 -4.22 5.33 5.35
C GLU A 34 -3.98 3.88 5.73
N PHE A 35 -5.07 3.10 5.81
CA PHE A 35 -5.00 1.67 6.11
C PHE A 35 -6.18 0.89 5.52
N ASP A 36 -6.03 0.34 4.32
CA ASP A 36 -6.99 -0.60 3.75
C ASP A 36 -6.35 -1.45 2.62
N ALA A 37 -7.15 -2.23 1.91
CA ALA A 37 -6.73 -2.95 0.70
C ALA A 37 -6.25 -1.97 -0.39
N PRO A 38 -5.21 -2.31 -1.17
CA PRO A 38 -4.66 -1.43 -2.21
C PRO A 38 -5.71 -0.88 -3.17
N GLU A 39 -6.67 -1.70 -3.60
CA GLU A 39 -7.70 -1.32 -4.56
C GLU A 39 -8.57 -0.19 -4.02
N LYS A 40 -8.95 -0.27 -2.75
CA LYS A 40 -9.76 0.77 -2.09
C LYS A 40 -8.99 2.06 -1.89
N LEU A 41 -7.70 1.97 -1.54
CA LEU A 41 -6.84 3.15 -1.37
C LEU A 41 -6.62 3.91 -2.70
N LEU A 42 -6.76 3.24 -3.84
CA LEU A 42 -6.68 3.85 -5.18
C LEU A 42 -7.99 4.47 -5.67
N GLU A 43 -9.13 4.24 -5.00
CA GLU A 43 -10.41 4.81 -5.42
C GLU A 43 -10.44 6.34 -5.24
N ASP A 44 -9.81 6.86 -4.20
CA ASP A 44 -9.71 8.30 -3.95
C ASP A 44 -8.39 8.87 -4.49
N LYS A 45 -8.49 9.72 -5.51
CA LYS A 45 -7.35 10.34 -6.19
C LYS A 45 -6.64 11.40 -5.36
N ASN A 46 -7.19 11.79 -4.22
CA ASN A 46 -6.62 12.80 -3.33
C ASN A 46 -5.77 12.21 -2.21
N THR A 47 -5.67 10.88 -2.13
CA THR A 47 -4.91 10.18 -1.09
C THR A 47 -3.40 10.18 -1.35
N ILE A 48 -2.62 9.99 -0.30
CA ILE A 48 -1.17 9.85 -0.37
C ILE A 48 -0.85 8.57 -1.16
N PHE A 49 -1.58 7.48 -0.92
CA PHE A 49 -1.38 6.22 -1.65
C PHE A 49 -1.57 6.39 -3.16
N TYR A 50 -2.63 7.08 -3.60
CA TYR A 50 -2.83 7.37 -5.02
C TYR A 50 -1.70 8.21 -5.60
N GLY A 51 -1.26 9.25 -4.88
CA GLY A 51 -0.11 10.07 -5.27
C GLY A 51 1.18 9.25 -5.45
N LEU A 52 1.46 8.33 -4.53
CA LEU A 52 2.60 7.41 -4.62
C LEU A 52 2.45 6.46 -5.83
N ALA A 53 1.24 5.95 -6.08
CA ALA A 53 0.97 5.06 -7.21
C ALA A 53 1.16 5.77 -8.56
N ALA A 54 0.71 7.02 -8.66
CA ALA A 54 0.90 7.85 -9.85
C ALA A 54 2.39 8.14 -10.10
N GLN A 55 3.16 8.45 -9.06
CA GLN A 55 4.62 8.62 -9.17
C GLN A 55 5.33 7.32 -9.62
N ALA A 56 4.82 6.18 -9.18
CA ALA A 56 5.28 4.86 -9.58
C ALA A 56 4.77 4.41 -10.98
N LYS A 57 3.96 5.23 -11.67
CA LYS A 57 3.33 4.92 -12.97
C LYS A 57 2.46 3.66 -12.95
N LEU A 58 1.77 3.42 -11.83
CA LEU A 58 0.86 2.29 -11.65
C LEU A 58 -0.61 2.65 -11.93
N VAL A 59 -0.91 3.95 -11.96
CA VAL A 59 -2.23 4.55 -12.30
C VAL A 59 -2.04 5.77 -13.19
#